data_AF-A0A367W6D2-F1
#
_entry.id   AF-A0A367W6D2-F1
#
_cell.length_a   1.000
_cell.length_b   1.000
_cell.length_c   1.000
_cell.angle_alpha   90.00
_cell.angle_beta   90.00
_cell.angle_gamma   90.00
#
_symmetry.space_group_name_H-M   'P 1'
#
loop_
_entity.id
_entity.type
_entity.pdbx_description
1 polymer ?
#
loop_
_entity_poly.entity_id
_entity_poly.type
_entity_poly.pdbx_seq_one_letter_code
_entity_poly.pdbx_strand_id
1 'polypeptide(L)'
;MVMFSPMMFDAPGSDENPLAQFLFFSVLAFPLLCLMGGILPWMFKRHPKSIWLYGLTGLGILLLISAVTLLEVACSGDFSC
;
A
#
# COMPACT_ATOMS: atom_id res chain seq x y z
N MET A 1 2.77 -9.85 4.54
CA MET A 1 1.63 -9.56 3.64
C MET A 1 1.99 -9.82 2.18
N VAL A 2 3.11 -9.32 1.65
CA VAL A 2 3.54 -9.63 0.27
C VAL A 2 3.64 -11.13 -0.02
N MET A 3 3.99 -11.98 0.95
CA MET A 3 4.01 -13.44 0.76
C MET A 3 2.63 -14.07 0.45
N PHE A 4 1.52 -13.34 0.65
CA PHE A 4 0.17 -13.78 0.28
C PHE A 4 -0.26 -13.30 -1.12
N SER A 5 0.59 -12.54 -1.82
CA SER A 5 0.31 -12.10 -3.19
C SER A 5 -0.01 -13.22 -4.18
N PRO A 6 0.59 -14.43 -4.14
CA PRO A 6 0.18 -15.49 -5.07
C PRO A 6 -1.28 -15.92 -4.88
N MET A 7 -1.85 -15.80 -3.67
CA MET A 7 -3.27 -16.08 -3.44
C MET A 7 -4.18 -14.99 -4.03
N MET A 8 -3.66 -13.77 -4.19
CA MET A 8 -4.39 -12.64 -4.75
C MET A 8 -4.56 -12.74 -6.27
N PHE A 9 -3.60 -13.36 -6.94
CA PHE A 9 -3.57 -13.57 -8.39
C PHE A 9 -3.88 -15.02 -8.80
N ASP A 10 -4.44 -15.82 -7.88
CA ASP A 10 -4.80 -17.23 -8.14
C ASP A 10 -6.10 -17.34 -8.96
N ALA A 11 -6.92 -16.28 -8.98
CA ALA A 11 -8.16 -16.25 -9.73
C ALA A 11 -7.92 -15.84 -11.20
N PRO A 12 -8.55 -16.52 -12.19
CA PRO A 12 -8.37 -16.22 -13.60
C PRO A 12 -8.87 -14.81 -13.92
N GLY A 13 -8.02 -14.00 -14.58
CA GLY A 13 -8.32 -12.60 -14.92
C GLY A 13 -7.89 -11.58 -13.84
N SER A 14 -7.46 -12.02 -12.66
CA SER A 14 -7.03 -11.11 -11.59
C SER A 14 -5.77 -10.29 -11.95
N ASP A 15 -4.88 -10.86 -12.77
CA ASP A 15 -3.71 -10.13 -13.26
C ASP A 15 -4.06 -8.94 -14.17
N GLU A 16 -5.23 -8.97 -14.81
CA GLU A 16 -5.73 -7.89 -15.68
C GLU A 16 -6.53 -6.85 -14.89
N ASN A 17 -6.90 -7.14 -13.64
CA ASN A 17 -7.66 -6.22 -12.79
C ASN A 17 -6.74 -5.14 -12.18
N PRO A 18 -6.93 -3.85 -12.54
CA PRO A 18 -6.12 -2.76 -12.01
C PRO A 18 -6.29 -2.56 -10.49
N LEU A 19 -7.43 -2.95 -9.91
CA LEU A 19 -7.68 -2.84 -8.47
C LEU A 19 -6.89 -3.89 -7.68
N ALA A 20 -6.81 -5.12 -8.20
CA ALA A 20 -5.98 -6.17 -7.62
C ALA A 20 -4.49 -5.77 -7.70
N GLN A 21 -4.03 -5.26 -8.84
CA GLN A 21 -2.67 -4.71 -8.96
C GLN A 21 -2.41 -3.56 -7.99
N PHE A 22 -3.36 -2.62 -7.86
CA PHE A 22 -3.24 -1.49 -6.93
C PHE A 22 -3.14 -1.94 -5.46
N LEU A 23 -3.90 -2.96 -5.07
CA LEU A 23 -3.82 -3.55 -3.73
C LEU A 23 -2.46 -4.20 -3.51
N PHE A 24 -1.92 -4.91 -4.51
CA PHE A 24 -0.60 -5.53 -4.42
C PHE A 24 0.50 -4.50 -4.22
N PHE A 25 0.50 -3.44 -5.03
CA PHE A 25 1.47 -2.35 -4.89
C PHE A 25 1.32 -1.59 -3.58
N SER A 26 0.11 -1.44 -3.06
CA SER A 26 -0.14 -0.80 -1.75
C SER A 26 0.44 -1.64 -0.60
N VAL A 27 0.26 -2.97 -0.64
CA VAL A 27 0.85 -3.90 0.33
C VAL A 27 2.38 -3.92 0.25
N LEU A 28 2.96 -3.79 -0.95
CA LEU A 28 4.40 -3.73 -1.17
C LEU A 28 5.00 -2.37 -0.76
N ALA A 29 4.29 -1.28 -1.03
CA ALA A 29 4.70 0.07 -0.66
C ALA A 29 4.65 0.30 0.85
N PHE A 30 3.73 -0.34 1.58
CA PHE A 30 3.58 -0.18 3.01
C PHE A 30 4.88 -0.37 3.83
N PRO A 31 5.62 -1.50 3.74
CA PRO A 31 6.86 -1.67 4.49
C PRO A 31 7.95 -0.67 4.05
N LEU A 32 8.01 -0.32 2.76
CA LEU A 32 8.97 0.67 2.25
C LEU A 32 8.69 2.06 2.82
N LEU A 33 7.42 2.49 2.80
CA LEU A 33 6.98 3.78 3.35
C LEU A 33 7.17 3.84 4.87
N CYS A 34 6.94 2.74 5.58
CA CYS A 34 7.21 2.62 7.01
C CYS A 34 8.71 2.77 7.32
N LEU A 35 9.59 2.10 6.58
CA LEU A 35 11.04 2.23 6.74
C LEU A 35 11.52 3.64 6.39
N MET A 36 11.05 4.20 5.27
CA MET A 36 11.37 5.57 4.87
C MET A 36 10.89 6.59 5.90
N GLY A 37 9.67 6.44 6.43
CA GLY A 37 9.11 7.30 7.47
C GLY A 37 9.83 7.19 8.82
N GLY A 38 10.58 6.11 9.08
CA GLY A 38 11.44 5.99 10.26
C GLY A 38 12.85 6.54 10.06
N ILE A 39 13.45 6.30 8.88
CA ILE A 39 14.86 6.61 8.59
C ILE A 39 15.03 8.07 8.13
N LEU A 40 14.17 8.56 7.24
CA LEU A 40 14.29 9.90 6.66
C LEU A 40 14.21 11.03 7.70
N PRO A 41 13.31 10.98 8.72
CA PRO A 41 13.27 12.05 9.72
C PRO A 41 14.58 12.18 10.51
N TRP A 42 15.26 11.05 10.74
CA TRP A 42 16.55 11.01 11.43
C TRP A 42 17.67 11.57 10.55
N MET A 43 17.72 11.19 9.27
CA MET A 43 18.69 11.75 8.32
C MET A 43 18.52 13.26 8.14
N PHE A 44 17.27 13.76 8.11
CA PHE A 44 16.96 15.17 7.93
C PHE A 44 16.68 15.91 9.24
N LYS A 45 17.19 15.44 10.38
CA LYS A 45 16.92 16.00 11.72
C LYS A 45 17.13 17.52 11.85
N ARG A 46 18.03 18.11 11.04
CA ARG A 46 18.30 19.56 11.03
C ARG A 46 17.25 20.39 10.27
N HIS A 47 16.39 19.78 9.46
CA HIS A 47 15.37 20.50 8.71
C HIS A 47 14.09 20.68 9.54
N PRO A 48 13.52 21.91 9.62
CA PRO A 48 12.32 22.18 10.42
C PRO A 48 11.08 21.43 9.92
N LYS A 49 11.08 20.99 8.65
CA LYS A 49 10.00 20.21 8.04
C LYS A 49 10.18 18.70 8.13
N SER A 50 11.25 18.21 8.76
CA SER A 50 11.55 16.78 8.89
C SER A 50 10.42 15.99 9.56
N ILE A 51 9.65 16.64 10.44
CA ILE A 51 8.52 16.00 11.12
C ILE A 51 7.39 15.55 10.18
N TRP A 52 7.25 16.19 9.01
CA TRP A 52 6.26 15.77 8.00
C TRP A 52 6.60 14.40 7.38
N LEU A 53 7.86 13.98 7.43
CA LEU A 53 8.29 12.68 6.89
C LEU A 53 7.75 11.52 7.72
N TYR A 54 7.39 11.73 8.99
CA TYR A 54 6.63 10.73 9.75
C TYR A 54 5.25 10.46 9.15
N GLY A 55 4.69 11.41 8.39
CA GLY A 55 3.44 11.23 7.66
C GLY A 55 3.51 10.16 6.56
N LEU A 56 4.70 9.74 6.11
CA LEU A 56 4.87 8.68 5.12
C LEU A 56 4.28 7.35 5.60
N THR A 57 4.38 7.04 6.89
CA THR A 57 3.78 5.83 7.45
C THR A 57 2.26 5.91 7.42
N GLY A 58 1.70 7.06 7.79
CA GLY A 58 0.26 7.34 7.67
C GLY A 58 -0.25 7.26 6.24
N LEU A 59 0.54 7.75 5.27
CA LEU A 59 0.24 7.65 3.84
C LEU A 59 0.21 6.18 3.38
N GLY A 60 1.15 5.36 3.85
CA GLY A 60 1.14 3.92 3.59
C GLY A 60 -0.12 3.22 4.12
N ILE A 61 -0.56 3.57 5.34
CA ILE A 61 -1.81 3.05 5.91
C ILE A 61 -3.02 3.48 5.06
N LEU A 62 -3.09 4.76 4.69
CA LEU A 62 -4.16 5.30 3.85
C LEU A 62 -4.25 4.61 2.48
N LEU A 63 -3.11 4.35 1.84
CA LEU A 63 -3.06 3.59 0.58
C LEU A 63 -3.64 2.19 0.74
N LEU A 64 -3.28 1.50 1.83
CA LEU A 64 -3.79 0.16 2.10
C LEU A 64 -5.30 0.15 2.35
N ILE A 65 -5.80 1.07 3.18
CA ILE A 65 -7.23 1.20 3.46
C ILE A 65 -7.99 1.55 2.17
N SER A 66 -7.52 2.54 1.42
CA SER A 66 -8.17 2.94 0.17
C SER A 66 -8.23 1.80 -0.85
N ALA A 67 -7.14 1.05 -1.03
CA ALA A 67 -7.11 -0.11 -1.92
C ALA A 67 -8.14 -1.18 -1.53
N VAL A 68 -8.23 -1.52 -0.23
CA VAL A 68 -9.22 -2.48 0.27
C VAL A 68 -10.64 -1.95 0.07
N THR A 69 -10.91 -0.70 0.46
CA THR A 69 -12.25 -0.12 0.32
C THR A 69 -12.70 -0.01 -1.14
N LEU A 70 -11.78 0.25 -2.07
CA LEU A 70 -12.09 0.30 -3.50
C LEU A 70 -12.43 -1.09 -4.04
N LEU A 71 -11.68 -2.12 -3.63
CA LEU A 71 -11.97 -3.51 -4.01
C LEU A 71 -13.35 -3.95 -3.47
N GLU A 72 -13.65 -3.61 -2.22
CA GLU A 72 -14.94 -3.91 -1.57
C GLU A 72 -16.11 -3.19 -2.27
N VAL A 73 -15.98 -1.89 -2.55
CA VAL A 73 -17.08 -1.10 -3.13
C VAL A 73 -17.29 -1.40 -4.62
N ALA A 74 -16.20 -1.58 -5.38
CA ALA A 74 -16.29 -1.78 -6.82
C ALA A 74 -16.50 -3.24 -7.21
N CYS A 75 -15.90 -4.17 -6.47
CA CYS A 75 -15.83 -5.58 -6.83
C CYS A 75 -16.36 -6.52 -5.74
N SER A 76 -17.01 -6.00 -4.68
CA SER A 76 -17.54 -6.82 -3.57
C SER A 76 -16.49 -7.75 -2.92
N GLY A 77 -15.22 -7.33 -2.95
CA GLY A 77 -14.10 -8.10 -2.42
C GLY A 77 -13.55 -9.16 -3.38
N ASP A 78 -14.03 -9.24 -4.62
CA ASP A 78 -13.50 -10.14 -5.64
C ASP A 78 -12.27 -9.54 -6.34
N PHE A 79 -11.24 -10.35 -6.56
CA PHE A 79 -9.99 -9.95 -7.22
C PHE A 79 -10.06 -10.04 -8.75
N SER A 80 -11.12 -10.64 -9.30
CA SER A 80 -11.28 -11.01 -10.72
C SER A 80 -12.35 -10.21 -11.47
N CYS A 81 -12.81 -9.13 -10.85
CA CYS A 81 -13.65 -8.10 -11.44
C CYS A 81 -12.79 -7.08 -12.21
#